data_AF-E8R669-F1
#
_entry.id   AF-E8R669-F1
#
_cell.length_a   1.000
_cell.length_b   1.000
_cell.length_c   1.000
_cell.angle_alpha   90.00
_cell.angle_beta   90.00
_cell.angle_gamma   90.00
#
_symmetry.space_group_name_H-M   'P 1'
#
loop_
_entity.id
_entity.type
_entity.pdbx_description
1 polymer ?
#
loop_
_entity_poly.entity_id
_entity_poly.type
_entity_poly.pdbx_seq_one_letter_code
_entity_poly.pdbx_strand_id
1 'polypeptide(L)' 'MSPDLTKVTVQKPPGSPASVAQHRDFPQIRGEGADPREAVVVLESQLVRTLDTALTTYRRAEIEQALADVRAFMAKN' A
#
# COMPACT_ATOMS: atom_id res chain seq x y z
N MET A 1 -8.87 13.64 -6.47
CA MET A 1 -9.61 12.42 -6.11
C MET A 1 -9.48 12.26 -4.60
N SER A 2 -10.57 11.94 -3.91
CA SER A 2 -10.52 11.67 -2.45
C SER A 2 -9.90 10.31 -2.20
N PRO A 3 -9.10 10.14 -1.13
CA PRO A 3 -8.50 8.84 -0.84
C PRO A 3 -9.54 7.80 -0.43
N ASP A 4 -9.37 6.57 -0.91
CA ASP A 4 -10.28 5.45 -0.66
C ASP A 4 -9.63 4.40 0.25
N LEU A 5 -10.07 4.41 1.52
CA LEU A 5 -9.59 3.52 2.56
C LEU A 5 -9.91 2.05 2.31
N THR A 6 -10.93 1.76 1.50
CA THR A 6 -11.38 0.37 1.24
C THR A 6 -10.45 -0.37 0.29
N LYS A 7 -9.55 0.36 -0.37
CA LYS A 7 -8.56 -0.21 -1.29
C LYS A 7 -7.34 -0.77 -0.58
N VAL A 8 -7.14 -0.49 0.70
CA VAL A 8 -6.02 -1.02 1.48
C VAL A 8 -6.53 -2.14 2.36
N THR A 9 -5.96 -3.33 2.20
CA THR A 9 -6.29 -4.47 3.06
C THR A 9 -5.05 -4.93 3.80
N VAL A 10 -5.19 -5.16 5.10
CA VAL A 10 -4.17 -5.80 5.93
C VAL A 10 -4.71 -7.14 6.41
N GLN A 11 -3.93 -8.20 6.24
CA GLN A 11 -4.27 -9.55 6.66
C GLN A 11 -3.09 -10.15 7.41
N LYS A 12 -3.36 -10.97 8.42
CA LYS A 12 -2.35 -11.82 9.06
C LYS A 12 -2.61 -13.26 8.61
N PRO A 13 -1.82 -13.81 7.66
CA PRO A 13 -2.06 -15.16 7.17
C PRO A 13 -1.96 -16.19 8.30
N PRO A 14 -2.86 -17.18 8.34
CA PRO A 14 -2.80 -18.23 9.35
C PRO A 14 -1.47 -19.01 9.19
N GLY A 15 -0.73 -19.14 10.30
CA GLY A 15 0.59 -19.80 10.31
C GLY A 15 1.76 -18.87 9.97
N SER A 16 1.53 -17.61 9.62
CA SER A 16 2.59 -16.62 9.43
C SER A 16 2.73 -15.70 10.65
N PRO A 17 3.96 -15.42 11.11
CA PRO A 17 4.17 -14.41 12.15
C PRO A 17 3.92 -12.99 11.62
N ALA A 18 4.06 -12.78 10.30
CA ALA A 18 3.95 -11.49 9.64
C ALA A 18 2.51 -11.12 9.26
N SER A 19 2.22 -9.83 9.32
CA SER A 19 1.08 -9.18 8.68
C SER A 19 1.45 -8.76 7.26
N VAL A 20 0.47 -8.78 6.36
CA VAL A 20 0.61 -8.45 4.94
C VAL A 20 -0.38 -7.36 4.60
N ALA A 21 0.12 -6.24 4.07
CA ALA A 21 -0.68 -5.15 3.54
C ALA A 21 -0.58 -5.11 2.01
N GLN A 22 -1.70 -4.85 1.34
CA GLN A 22 -1.76 -4.75 -0.11
C GLN A 22 -2.76 -3.67 -0.53
N HIS A 23 -2.51 -3.07 -1.69
CA HIS A 23 -3.44 -2.15 -2.34
C HIS A 23 -4.23 -2.88 -3.43
N ARG A 24 -5.56 -2.71 -3.47
CA ARG A 24 -6.47 -3.43 -4.36
C ARG A 24 -6.13 -3.25 -5.84
N ASP A 25 -5.76 -2.04 -6.21
CA ASP A 25 -5.42 -1.69 -7.60
C ASP A 25 -3.97 -2.08 -7.96
N PHE A 26 -3.16 -2.46 -6.96
CA PHE A 26 -1.76 -2.88 -7.14
C PHE A 26 -1.48 -4.18 -6.38
N PRO A 27 -2.16 -5.30 -6.70
CA PRO A 27 -2.04 -6.57 -5.97
C PRO A 27 -0.63 -7.20 -6.04
N GLN A 28 0.18 -6.76 -6.99
CA GLN A 28 1.60 -7.14 -7.15
C GLN A 28 2.55 -6.41 -6.17
N ILE A 29 2.09 -5.33 -5.54
CA ILE A 29 2.86 -4.56 -4.55
C ILE A 29 2.30 -4.89 -3.16
N ARG A 30 3.14 -5.44 -2.29
CA ARG A 30 2.72 -5.93 -0.98
C ARG A 30 3.75 -5.58 0.07
N GLY A 31 3.30 -5.02 1.18
CA GLY A 31 4.13 -4.81 2.35
C GLY A 31 3.97 -5.95 3.34
N GLU A 32 5.07 -6.41 3.90
CA GLU A 32 5.10 -7.42 4.96
C GLU A 32 5.78 -6.83 6.18
N GLY A 33 5.24 -7.10 7.37
CA GLY A 33 5.78 -6.60 8.64
C GLY A 33 5.34 -7.47 9.82
N ALA A 34 5.96 -7.31 10.98
CA ALA A 34 5.60 -8.05 12.20
C ALA A 34 4.18 -7.71 12.68
N ASP A 35 3.72 -6.50 12.38
CA ASP A 35 2.38 -6.00 12.73
C ASP A 35 1.70 -5.28 11.56
N PRO A 36 0.38 -5.02 11.64
CA PRO A 36 -0.37 -4.33 10.59
C PRO A 36 0.22 -2.98 10.17
N ARG A 37 0.77 -2.22 11.12
CA ARG A 37 1.28 -0.88 10.86
C ARG A 37 2.59 -0.97 10.10
N GLU A 38 3.50 -1.85 10.52
CA GLU A 38 4.74 -2.09 9.80
C GLU A 38 4.47 -2.56 8.37
N ALA A 39 3.53 -3.49 8.18
CA ALA A 39 3.14 -3.97 6.85
C ALA A 39 2.66 -2.82 5.94
N VAL A 40 1.88 -1.87 6.47
CA VAL A 40 1.41 -0.71 5.70
C VAL A 40 2.54 0.28 5.38
N VAL A 41 3.50 0.49 6.30
CA VAL A 41 4.70 1.31 6.05
C VAL A 41 5.57 0.70 4.95
N VAL A 42 5.73 -0.62 4.93
CA VAL A 42 6.45 -1.32 3.87
C VAL A 42 5.71 -1.20 2.55
N LEU A 43 4.37 -1.30 2.54
CA LEU A 43 3.55 -1.09 1.35
C LEU A 43 3.74 0.33 0.77
N GLU A 44 3.70 1.37 1.60
CA GLU A 44 3.97 2.75 1.17
C GLU A 44 5.37 2.85 0.53
N SER A 45 6.39 2.30 1.19
CA SER A 45 7.77 2.33 0.70
C SER A 45 7.92 1.66 -0.66
N GLN A 46 7.22 0.54 -0.91
CA GLN A 46 7.23 -0.11 -2.22
C GLN A 46 6.48 0.70 -3.29
N LEU A 47 5.38 1.36 -2.95
CA LEU A 47 4.67 2.26 -3.86
C LEU A 47 5.55 3.45 -4.25
N VAL A 48 6.30 4.05 -3.31
CA VAL A 48 7.27 5.13 -3.61
C VAL A 48 8.35 4.65 -4.58
N ARG A 49 8.95 3.48 -4.35
CA ARG A 49 9.94 2.91 -5.28
C ARG A 49 9.35 2.63 -6.68
N THR A 50 8.08 2.25 -6.73
CA THR A 50 7.38 2.05 -7.99
C THR A 50 7.11 3.38 -8.69
N LEU A 51 6.85 4.45 -7.94
CA LEU A 51 6.69 5.80 -8.47
C LEU A 51 7.98 6.33 -9.11
N ASP A 52 9.12 6.08 -8.46
CA ASP A 52 10.44 6.50 -8.96
C ASP A 52 10.80 5.82 -10.29
N THR A 53 10.30 4.61 -10.52
CA THR A 53 10.54 3.81 -11.74
C THR A 53 9.45 3.95 -12.79
N ALA A 54 8.38 4.71 -12.53
CA ALA A 54 7.26 4.88 -13.45
C ALA A 54 7.65 5.79 -14.63
N LEU A 55 7.70 5.20 -15.84
CA LEU A 55 8.10 5.87 -17.08
C LEU A 55 6.97 6.68 -17.75
N THR A 56 5.72 6.54 -17.31
CA THR A 56 4.55 7.20 -17.92
C THR A 56 3.78 8.04 -16.91
N THR A 57 3.28 9.20 -17.37
CA THR A 57 2.50 10.14 -16.55
C THR A 57 1.22 9.51 -15.99
N TYR A 58 0.56 8.66 -16.77
CA TYR A 58 -0.64 7.94 -16.34
C TYR A 58 -0.34 7.01 -15.15
N ARG A 59 0.76 6.25 -15.23
CA ARG A 59 1.16 5.32 -14.17
C ARG A 59 1.63 6.05 -12.90
N ARG A 60 2.26 7.22 -13.04
CA ARG A 60 2.56 8.10 -11.91
C ARG A 60 1.30 8.53 -11.17
N ALA A 61 0.29 9.04 -11.88
CA ALA A 61 -0.96 9.50 -11.27
C ALA A 61 -1.69 8.38 -10.50
N GLU A 62 -1.70 7.16 -11.04
CA GLU A 62 -2.30 6.00 -10.34
C GLU A 62 -1.53 5.62 -9.06
N ILE A 63 -0.19 5.65 -9.10
CA ILE A 63 0.64 5.34 -7.92
C ILE A 63 0.54 6.44 -6.86
N GLU A 64 0.50 7.71 -7.29
CA GLU A 64 0.27 8.85 -6.39
C GLU A 64 -1.09 8.73 -5.68
N GLN A 65 -2.14 8.31 -6.40
CA GLN A 65 -3.43 8.06 -5.80
C GLN A 65 -3.38 6.89 -4.79
N ALA A 66 -2.70 5.79 -5.13
CA ALA A 66 -2.54 4.67 -4.19
C ALA A 66 -1.74 5.08 -2.94
N LEU A 67 -0.72 5.94 -3.06
CA LEU A 67 -0.02 6.51 -1.92
C LEU A 67 -0.96 7.35 -1.04
N ALA A 68 -1.85 8.14 -1.63
CA ALA A 68 -2.86 8.90 -0.89
C ALA A 68 -3.82 7.97 -0.14
N ASP A 69 -4.27 6.88 -0.77
CA ASP A 69 -5.14 5.88 -0.17
C ASP A 69 -4.46 5.20 1.04
N VAL A 70 -3.19 4.78 0.89
CA VAL A 70 -2.39 4.19 1.98
C VAL A 70 -2.17 5.17 3.14
N ARG A 71 -1.83 6.43 2.85
CA ARG A 71 -1.64 7.46 3.89
C ARG A 71 -2.92 7.76 4.66
N ALA A 72 -4.04 7.86 3.96
CA ALA A 72 -5.33 8.05 4.60
C ALA A 72 -5.70 6.84 5.49
N PHE A 73 -5.37 5.62 5.05
CA PHE A 73 -5.59 4.41 5.83
C PHE A 73 -4.81 4.44 7.15
N MET A 74 -3.53 4.87 7.12
CA MET A 74 -2.70 5.03 8.31
C MET A 74 -3.16 6.17 9.22
N ALA A 75 -3.69 7.26 8.68
CA ALA A 75 -4.16 8.37 9.51
C ALA A 75 -5.44 8.02 10.31
N LYS A 76 -6.18 7.00 9.89
CA LYS A 76 -7.44 6.57 10.51
C LYS A 76 -7.28 5.43 11.54
N ASN A 77 -6.18 4.66 11.46
CA ASN A 77 -5.93 3.47 12.31
C ASN A 77 -4.68 3.66 13.17
#